data_AF-A0A2H5YY56-F1
#
_entry.id   AF-A0A2H5YY56-F1
#
_cell.length_a   1.000
_cell.length_b   1.000
_cell.length_c   1.000
_cell.angle_alpha   90.00
_cell.angle_beta   90.00
_cell.angle_gamma   90.00
#
_symmetry.space_group_name_H-M   'P 1'
#
loop_
_entity.id
_entity.type
_entity.pdbx_description
1 polymer ?
#
loop_
_entity_poly.entity_id
_entity_poly.type
_entity_poly.pdbx_seq_one_letter_code
_entity_poly.pdbx_strand_id
1 'polypeptide(L)'
;MQRIVRLVKALIVAVVVMILSILPPGLHFILGPLSPLIGGFAGGIVGRLQGEEAFVFGLIEAVAAGLTAGFLLPHLAHLTLGTATLWFFGIIAALYAGVLGGAAAYFGGRQVGTR
;
A
#
# COMPACT_ATOMS: atom_id res chain seq x y z
N MET A 1 -21.16 8.90 -2.08
CA MET A 1 -20.58 9.22 -0.75
C MET A 1 -20.15 7.98 0.04
N GLN A 2 -20.99 6.94 0.16
CA GLN A 2 -20.64 5.72 0.93
C GLN A 2 -19.39 4.97 0.40
N ARG A 3 -19.20 4.89 -0.93
CA ARG A 3 -18.00 4.28 -1.54
C ARG A 3 -16.69 4.96 -1.13
N ILE A 4 -16.67 6.30 -1.21
CA ILE A 4 -15.50 7.11 -0.83
C ILE A 4 -15.18 6.91 0.65
N VAL A 5 -16.18 6.94 1.54
CA VAL A 5 -15.98 6.72 2.98
C VAL A 5 -15.39 5.34 3.26
N ARG A 6 -15.84 4.29 2.56
CA ARG A 6 -15.29 2.93 2.67
C ARG A 6 -13.84 2.86 2.21
N LEU A 7 -13.53 3.48 1.07
CA LEU A 7 -12.17 3.55 0.53
C LEU A 7 -11.23 4.31 1.48
N VAL A 8 -11.64 5.47 2.00
CA VAL A 8 -10.85 6.25 2.96
C VAL A 8 -10.58 5.45 4.23
N LYS A 9 -11.60 4.76 4.78
CA LYS A 9 -11.40 3.88 5.94
C LYS A 9 -10.39 2.77 5.65
N ALA A 10 -10.48 2.14 4.48
CA ALA A 10 -9.53 1.11 4.08
C ALA A 10 -8.10 1.65 3.99
N LEU A 11 -7.91 2.82 3.37
CA LEU A 11 -6.60 3.48 3.25
C LEU A 11 -6.01 3.85 4.61
N ILE A 12 -6.83 4.39 5.52
CA ILE A 12 -6.37 4.70 6.90
C ILE A 12 -5.89 3.42 7.59
N VAL A 13 -6.66 2.34 7.52
CA VAL A 13 -6.27 1.06 8.12
C VAL A 13 -4.99 0.52 7.51
N ALA A 14 -4.88 0.56 6.18
CA ALA A 14 -3.68 0.10 5.48
C ALA A 14 -2.44 0.88 5.91
N VAL A 15 -2.52 2.21 5.94
CA VAL A 15 -1.42 3.08 6.40
C VAL A 15 -1.02 2.76 7.85
N VAL A 16 -2.00 2.58 8.74
CA VAL A 16 -1.72 2.22 10.14
C VAL A 16 -1.00 0.87 10.22
N VAL A 17 -1.48 -0.14 9.50
CA VAL A 17 -0.84 -1.47 9.45
C VAL A 17 0.58 -1.37 8.88
N MET A 18 0.77 -0.56 7.84
CA MET A 18 2.09 -0.35 7.26
C MET A 18 3.04 0.27 8.26
N ILE A 19 2.66 1.36 8.94
CA ILE A 19 3.48 2.00 9.99
C ILE A 19 3.83 1.01 11.10
N LEU A 20 2.86 0.23 11.58
CA LEU A 20 3.09 -0.79 12.60
C LEU A 20 4.00 -1.92 12.12
N SER A 21 4.03 -2.20 10.81
CA SER A 21 4.91 -3.21 10.21
C SER A 21 6.37 -2.79 10.14
N ILE A 22 6.65 -1.48 10.20
CA ILE A 22 8.01 -0.91 10.14
C ILE A 22 8.61 -0.71 11.54
N LEU A 23 7.75 -0.59 12.56
CA LEU A 23 8.14 -0.17 13.90
C LEU A 23 9.03 -1.19 14.65
N PRO A 24 8.80 -2.52 14.61
CA PRO A 24 9.59 -3.45 15.39
C PRO A 24 10.95 -3.73 14.72
N PRO A 25 12.08 -3.44 15.40
CA PRO A 25 13.42 -3.76 14.90
C PRO A 25 13.54 -5.28 14.70
N GLY A 26 14.15 -5.70 13.59
CA GLY A 26 14.26 -7.12 13.22
C GLY A 26 13.05 -7.66 12.46
N LEU A 27 11.82 -7.40 12.90
CA LEU A 27 10.63 -7.82 12.15
C LEU A 27 10.38 -6.97 10.91
N HIS A 28 10.86 -5.72 10.89
CA HIS A 28 10.79 -4.84 9.72
C HIS A 28 11.27 -5.49 8.41
N PHE A 29 12.29 -6.36 8.45
CA PHE A 29 12.80 -7.03 7.23
C PHE A 29 11.80 -8.01 6.61
N ILE A 30 10.85 -8.50 7.40
CA ILE A 30 9.80 -9.42 6.95
C ILE A 30 8.50 -8.63 6.75
N LEU A 31 8.08 -7.88 7.78
CA LEU A 31 6.83 -7.16 7.81
C LEU A 31 6.83 -5.92 6.89
N GLY A 32 7.97 -5.26 6.73
CA GLY A 32 8.12 -4.09 5.85
C GLY A 32 7.77 -4.42 4.40
N PRO A 33 8.46 -5.39 3.76
CA PRO A 33 8.09 -5.84 2.42
C PRO A 33 6.65 -6.35 2.34
N LEU A 34 6.18 -7.12 3.31
CA LEU A 34 4.82 -7.66 3.30
C LEU A 34 3.73 -6.62 3.65
N SER A 35 4.10 -5.42 4.07
CA SER A 35 3.16 -4.42 4.57
C SER A 35 2.07 -4.01 3.58
N PRO A 36 2.30 -3.89 2.25
CA PRO A 36 1.22 -3.59 1.32
C PRO A 36 0.21 -4.73 1.25
N LEU A 37 0.66 -5.99 1.35
CA LEU A 37 -0.22 -7.16 1.35
C LEU A 37 -1.09 -7.19 2.61
N ILE A 38 -0.47 -7.05 3.80
CA ILE A 38 -1.18 -7.12 5.08
C ILE A 38 -2.12 -5.91 5.23
N GLY A 39 -1.62 -4.71 4.93
CA GLY A 39 -2.38 -3.46 4.98
C GLY A 39 -3.53 -3.45 3.98
N GLY A 40 -3.27 -3.87 2.73
CA GLY A 40 -4.29 -4.02 1.71
C GLY A 40 -5.39 -4.98 2.13
N PHE A 41 -5.04 -6.17 2.65
CA PHE A 41 -6.02 -7.15 3.13
C PHE A 41 -6.87 -6.61 4.27
N ALA A 42 -6.26 -6.04 5.30
CA ALA A 42 -6.95 -5.46 6.45
C ALA A 42 -7.85 -4.29 6.03
N GLY A 43 -7.35 -3.40 5.17
CA GLY A 43 -8.12 -2.31 4.58
C GLY A 43 -9.31 -2.82 3.77
N GLY A 44 -9.11 -3.87 2.97
CA GLY A 44 -10.15 -4.59 2.23
C GLY A 44 -11.28 -5.07 3.13
N ILE A 45 -10.96 -5.72 4.25
CA ILE A 45 -11.94 -6.20 5.23
C ILE A 45 -12.70 -5.02 5.87
N VAL A 46 -11.99 -4.03 6.41
CA VAL A 46 -12.61 -2.92 7.16
C VAL A 46 -13.45 -2.02 6.25
N GLY A 47 -12.95 -1.72 5.05
CA GLY A 47 -13.67 -0.97 4.02
C GLY A 47 -14.73 -1.81 3.29
N ARG A 48 -14.72 -3.13 3.48
CA ARG A 48 -15.54 -4.11 2.76
C ARG A 48 -15.40 -3.99 1.24
N LEU A 49 -14.21 -3.66 0.74
CA LEU A 49 -14.01 -3.12 -0.61
C LEU A 49 -14.53 -4.05 -1.73
N GLN A 50 -15.16 -3.44 -2.74
CA GLN A 50 -15.55 -4.14 -3.97
C GLN A 50 -14.39 -4.15 -4.99
N GLY A 51 -14.52 -4.89 -6.08
CA GLY A 51 -13.47 -5.02 -7.11
C GLY A 51 -12.95 -3.69 -7.64
N GLU A 52 -13.86 -2.78 -8.03
CA GLU A 52 -13.51 -1.44 -8.50
C GLU A 52 -12.78 -0.62 -7.42
N GLU A 53 -13.25 -0.70 -6.17
CA GLU A 53 -12.66 0.05 -5.05
C GLU A 53 -11.29 -0.50 -4.65
N ALA A 54 -11.09 -1.82 -4.73
CA ALA A 54 -9.81 -2.47 -4.50
C ALA A 54 -8.79 -2.14 -5.61
N PHE A 55 -9.26 -2.00 -6.85
CA PHE A 55 -8.42 -1.49 -7.95
C PHE A 55 -7.99 -0.04 -7.70
N VAL A 56 -8.93 0.85 -7.34
CA VAL A 56 -8.61 2.24 -7.00
C VAL A 56 -7.68 2.32 -5.79
N PHE A 57 -7.90 1.49 -4.77
CA PHE A 57 -7.01 1.36 -3.62
C PHE A 57 -5.58 1.00 -4.06
N GLY A 58 -5.43 -0.03 -4.91
CA GLY A 58 -4.13 -0.43 -5.46
C GLY A 58 -3.47 0.68 -6.28
N LEU A 59 -4.25 1.45 -7.05
CA LEU A 59 -3.71 2.59 -7.80
C LEU A 59 -3.19 3.69 -6.85
N ILE A 60 -3.88 3.96 -5.75
CA ILE A 60 -3.46 4.94 -4.75
C ILE A 60 -2.17 4.47 -4.06
N GLU A 61 -2.10 3.20 -3.64
CA GLU A 61 -0.89 2.58 -3.09
C GLU A 61 0.29 2.65 -4.07
N ALA A 62 0.04 2.36 -5.36
CA ALA A 62 1.08 2.44 -6.39
C ALA A 62 1.66 3.85 -6.51
N VAL A 63 0.80 4.86 -6.60
CA VAL A 63 1.23 6.25 -6.72
C VAL A 63 1.97 6.69 -5.46
N ALA A 64 1.42 6.39 -4.28
CA ALA A 64 2.03 6.75 -3.00
C ALA A 64 3.41 6.10 -2.83
N ALA A 65 3.52 4.80 -3.07
CA ALA A 65 4.77 4.06 -2.95
C ALA A 65 5.81 4.52 -3.98
N GLY A 66 5.40 4.72 -5.25
CA GLY A 66 6.29 5.15 -6.31
C GLY A 66 6.85 6.55 -6.09
N LEU A 67 5.99 7.50 -5.68
CA LEU A 67 6.43 8.84 -5.32
C LEU A 67 7.33 8.82 -4.07
N THR A 68 7.00 7.97 -3.09
CA THR A 68 7.77 7.88 -1.86
C THR A 68 9.17 7.32 -2.12
N ALA A 69 9.28 6.19 -2.81
CA ALA A 69 10.57 5.56 -3.10
C ALA A 69 11.40 6.34 -4.13
N GLY A 70 10.75 6.90 -5.15
CA GLY A 70 11.42 7.59 -6.24
C GLY A 70 11.82 9.03 -5.94
N PHE A 71 11.17 9.71 -4.98
CA PHE A 71 11.41 11.15 -4.75
C PHE A 71 11.56 11.51 -3.27
N LEU A 72 10.61 11.14 -2.41
CA LEU A 72 10.64 11.56 -1.00
C LEU A 72 11.79 10.93 -0.23
N LEU A 73 11.94 9.60 -0.31
CA LEU A 73 12.94 8.86 0.47
C LEU A 73 14.38 9.28 0.14
N PRO A 74 14.79 9.41 -1.13
CA PRO A 74 16.12 9.93 -1.47
C PRO A 74 16.39 11.33 -0.91
N HIS A 75 15.37 12.20 -0.90
CA HIS A 75 15.50 13.54 -0.32
C HIS A 75 15.66 13.48 1.21
N LEU A 76 14.82 12.70 1.88
CA LEU A 76 14.83 12.54 3.35
C LEU A 76 16.09 11.83 3.87
N ALA A 77 16.66 10.92 3.07
CA ALA A 77 17.86 10.18 3.40
C ALA A 77 19.15 10.82 2.86
N HIS A 78 19.06 12.02 2.26
CA HIS A 78 20.18 12.74 1.66
C HIS A 78 20.98 11.91 0.64
N LEU A 79 20.30 11.05 -0.13
CA LEU A 79 20.92 10.18 -1.12
C LEU A 79 21.10 10.91 -2.45
N THR A 80 22.34 10.94 -2.95
CA THR A 80 22.67 11.44 -4.29
C THR A 80 22.55 10.33 -5.33
N LEU A 81 21.34 10.14 -5.85
CA LEU A 81 21.04 9.14 -6.87
C LEU A 81 20.79 9.80 -8.24
N GLY A 82 21.21 9.13 -9.31
CA GLY A 82 20.88 9.56 -10.67
C GLY A 82 19.38 9.38 -10.98
N THR A 83 18.86 10.20 -11.91
CA THR A 83 17.44 10.18 -12.30
C THR A 83 16.94 8.80 -12.72
N ALA A 84 17.75 8.02 -13.46
CA ALA A 84 17.38 6.66 -13.87
C ALA A 84 17.15 5.73 -12.66
N THR A 85 17.98 5.86 -11.62
CA THR A 85 17.86 5.07 -10.39
C THR A 85 16.60 5.42 -9.62
N LEU A 86 16.27 6.72 -9.54
CA LEU A 86 15.04 7.21 -8.92
C LEU A 86 13.79 6.63 -9.61
N TRP A 87 13.76 6.65 -10.95
CA TRP A 87 12.68 6.05 -11.72
C TRP A 87 12.60 4.54 -11.55
N PHE A 88 13.74 3.84 -11.56
CA PHE A 88 13.79 2.40 -11.36
C PHE A 88 13.14 1.99 -10.03
N PHE A 89 13.58 2.58 -8.92
CA PHE A 89 13.02 2.26 -7.60
C PHE A 89 11.57 2.73 -7.46
N GLY A 90 11.24 3.91 -8.00
CA GLY A 90 9.86 4.42 -7.97
C GLY A 90 8.88 3.51 -8.72
N ILE A 91 9.21 3.06 -9.94
CA ILE A 91 8.34 2.18 -10.72
C ILE A 91 8.20 0.81 -10.04
N ILE A 92 9.31 0.23 -9.55
CA ILE A 92 9.27 -1.06 -8.86
C ILE A 92 8.42 -0.96 -7.59
N ALA A 93 8.60 0.09 -6.78
CA ALA A 93 7.79 0.31 -5.58
C ALA A 93 6.30 0.49 -5.91
N ALA A 94 5.99 1.24 -6.97
CA ALA A 94 4.62 1.45 -7.42
C ALA A 94 3.93 0.14 -7.83
N LEU A 95 4.61 -0.65 -8.66
CA LEU A 95 4.09 -1.95 -9.11
C LEU A 95 3.93 -2.91 -7.92
N TYR A 96 4.93 -2.96 -7.05
CA TYR A 96 4.94 -3.85 -5.88
C TYR A 96 3.78 -3.54 -4.93
N ALA A 97 3.69 -2.29 -4.46
CA ALA A 97 2.66 -1.89 -3.51
C ALA A 97 1.26 -1.92 -4.15
N GLY A 98 1.13 -1.45 -5.38
CA GLY A 98 -0.15 -1.39 -6.06
C GLY A 98 -0.75 -2.75 -6.37
N VAL A 99 0.06 -3.68 -6.88
CA VAL A 99 -0.40 -5.03 -7.19
C VAL A 99 -0.70 -5.82 -5.92
N LEU A 100 0.23 -5.84 -4.95
CA LEU A 100 0.02 -6.59 -3.72
C LEU A 100 -1.11 -6.01 -2.87
N GLY A 101 -1.10 -4.69 -2.67
CA GLY A 101 -2.13 -3.99 -1.90
C GLY A 101 -3.50 -4.09 -2.54
N GLY A 102 -3.62 -3.86 -3.86
CA GLY A 102 -4.88 -3.98 -4.59
C GLY A 102 -5.44 -5.41 -4.59
N ALA A 103 -4.61 -6.41 -4.86
CA ALA A 103 -5.03 -7.81 -4.85
C ALA A 103 -5.45 -8.26 -3.43
N ALA A 104 -4.68 -7.91 -2.41
CA ALA A 104 -5.01 -8.23 -1.04
C ALA A 104 -6.30 -7.55 -0.58
N ALA A 105 -6.49 -6.27 -0.95
CA ALA A 105 -7.72 -5.52 -0.67
C ALA A 105 -8.94 -6.16 -1.31
N TYR A 106 -8.81 -6.67 -2.53
CA TYR A 106 -9.86 -7.43 -3.19
C TYR A 106 -10.24 -8.69 -2.41
N PHE A 107 -9.27 -9.52 -2.03
CA PHE A 107 -9.54 -10.75 -1.28
C PHE A 107 -10.11 -10.48 0.11
N GLY A 108 -9.58 -9.47 0.81
CA GLY A 108 -10.09 -9.05 2.13
C GLY A 108 -11.53 -8.56 2.06
N GLY A 109 -11.87 -7.74 1.06
CA GLY A 109 -13.24 -7.26 0.86
C GLY A 109 -14.24 -8.39 0.56
N ARG A 110 -13.81 -9.40 -0.21
CA ARG A 110 -14.65 -10.57 -0.54
C ARG A 110 -14.96 -11.46 0.65
N GLN A 111 -14.04 -11.63 1.60
CA GLN A 111 -14.29 -12.45 2.80
C GLN A 111 -15.47 -11.95 3.64
N VAL A 112 -15.76 -10.65 3.58
CA VAL A 112 -16.89 -10.05 4.31
C VAL A 112 -18.21 -10.22 3.57
N GLY A 113 -18.19 -10.35 2.24
CA GLY A 113 -19.40 -10.56 1.43
C GLY A 113 -19.89 -12.01 1.37
N THR A 114 -19.07 -12.97 1.81
CA THR A 114 -19.42 -14.41 1.85
C THR A 114 -19.96 -14.88 3.21
N ARG A 115 -20.14 -13.98 4.17
CA ARG A 115 -20.76 -14.23 5.48
C ARG A 115 -22.04 -13.42 5.58
#